data_AF-A0A0J9X6M0-F1
#
_entry.id   AF-A0A0J9X6M0-F1
#
_cell.length_a   1.000
_cell.length_b   1.000
_cell.length_c   1.000
_cell.angle_alpha   90.00
_cell.angle_beta   90.00
_cell.angle_gamma   90.00
#
_symmetry.space_group_name_H-M   'P 1'
#
loop_
_entity.id
_entity.type
_entity.pdbx_description
1 polymer ?
#
loop_
_entity_poly.entity_id
_entity_poly.type
_entity_poly.pdbx_seq_one_letter_code
_entity_poly.pdbx_strand_id
1 'polypeptide(L)'
;MGVQSLYILNKAGGLIYQKDFKPGLNKLSTNDYLVLAGTFHSIHAISSRISPLPSSSGITMVETSRVAIHCFQTLTGIKFLLITDLKQLSPEAVLEKVYQLFADYVMKNPFYQMDMPVRCEIFDRRLNQYLMEVV
;
A
#
# COMPACT_ATOMS: atom_id res chain seq x y z
N MET A 1 1.36 -8.18 16.59
CA MET A 1 1.83 -6.84 16.18
C MET A 1 2.58 -7.06 14.91
N GLY A 2 2.23 -6.33 13.87
CA GLY A 2 2.98 -6.39 12.65
C GLY A 2 2.20 -6.07 11.40
N VAL A 3 3.00 -5.80 10.37
CA VAL A 3 2.54 -5.62 9.00
C VAL A 3 2.13 -6.98 8.45
N GLN A 4 0.87 -7.08 8.01
CA GLN A 4 0.34 -8.28 7.40
C GLN A 4 0.63 -8.31 5.91
N SER A 5 0.35 -7.21 5.22
CA SER A 5 0.45 -7.11 3.77
C SER A 5 0.66 -5.66 3.30
N LEU A 6 1.27 -5.48 2.14
CA LEU A 6 1.49 -4.19 1.48
C LEU A 6 0.97 -4.25 0.04
N TYR A 7 0.26 -3.20 -0.34
CA TYR A 7 -0.26 -3.00 -1.70
C TYR A 7 0.22 -1.64 -2.20
N ILE A 8 0.60 -1.59 -3.47
CA ILE A 8 0.89 -0.32 -4.15
C ILE A 8 -0.03 -0.25 -5.36
N LEU A 9 -0.83 0.82 -5.40
CA LEU A 9 -1.73 1.11 -6.49
C LEU A 9 -1.19 2.29 -7.28
N ASN A 10 -1.23 2.18 -8.60
CA ASN A 10 -0.88 3.27 -9.48
C ASN A 10 -1.93 4.40 -9.44
N LYS A 11 -1.68 5.47 -10.19
CA LYS A 11 -2.58 6.65 -10.24
C LYS A 11 -3.98 6.30 -10.72
N ALA A 12 -4.11 5.32 -11.62
CA ALA A 12 -5.39 4.85 -12.17
C ALA A 12 -6.11 3.81 -11.28
N GLY A 13 -5.52 3.45 -10.12
CA GLY A 13 -6.10 2.45 -9.21
C GLY A 13 -5.77 1.00 -9.55
N GLY A 14 -4.90 0.75 -10.53
CA GLY A 14 -4.37 -0.57 -10.82
C GLY A 14 -3.37 -1.02 -9.77
N LEU A 15 -3.48 -2.27 -9.33
CA LEU A 15 -2.52 -2.89 -8.41
C LEU A 15 -1.21 -3.17 -9.14
N ILE A 16 -0.14 -2.49 -8.73
CA ILE A 16 1.20 -2.67 -9.32
C ILE A 16 2.13 -3.46 -8.40
N TYR A 17 1.82 -3.60 -7.13
CA TYR A 17 2.59 -4.43 -6.20
C TYR A 17 1.69 -4.97 -5.10
N GLN A 18 1.86 -6.24 -4.74
CA GLN A 18 1.22 -6.87 -3.61
C GLN A 18 2.19 -7.85 -2.97
N LYS A 19 2.30 -7.82 -1.64
CA LYS A 19 3.10 -8.77 -0.88
C LYS A 19 2.56 -8.98 0.51
N ASP A 20 2.39 -10.25 0.87
CA ASP A 20 2.07 -10.68 2.23
C ASP A 20 3.35 -11.01 2.99
N PHE A 21 3.45 -10.53 4.23
CA PHE A 21 4.64 -10.73 5.09
C PHE A 21 4.39 -11.72 6.22
N LYS A 22 3.13 -11.87 6.66
CA LYS A 22 2.77 -12.76 7.76
C LYS A 22 2.47 -14.17 7.23
N PRO A 23 3.14 -15.23 7.74
CA PRO A 23 2.79 -16.61 7.39
C PRO A 23 1.42 -16.98 7.98
N GLY A 24 0.68 -17.84 7.29
CA GLY A 24 -0.64 -18.32 7.73
C GLY A 24 -1.83 -17.43 7.38
N LEU A 25 -1.63 -16.37 6.59
CA LEU A 25 -2.73 -15.67 5.95
C LEU A 25 -3.33 -16.55 4.83
N ASN A 26 -4.66 -16.59 4.74
CA ASN A 26 -5.33 -17.18 3.59
C ASN A 26 -5.00 -16.35 2.36
N LYS A 27 -4.21 -16.91 1.44
CA LYS A 27 -3.88 -16.23 0.19
C LYS A 27 -5.14 -16.07 -0.64
N LEU A 28 -5.36 -14.84 -1.08
CA LEU A 28 -6.41 -14.55 -2.05
C LEU A 28 -5.92 -14.92 -3.45
N SER A 29 -6.84 -15.07 -4.40
CA SER A 29 -6.43 -15.21 -5.80
C SER A 29 -5.88 -13.87 -6.31
N THR A 30 -5.09 -13.90 -7.38
CA THR A 30 -4.59 -12.68 -8.03
C THR A 30 -5.73 -11.74 -8.43
N ASN A 31 -6.86 -12.29 -8.90
CA ASN A 31 -8.03 -11.51 -9.28
C ASN A 31 -8.69 -10.84 -8.07
N ASP A 32 -8.75 -11.52 -6.92
CA ASP A 32 -9.32 -10.94 -5.70
C ASP A 32 -8.48 -9.74 -5.22
N TYR A 33 -7.15 -9.83 -5.28
CA TYR A 33 -6.28 -8.70 -4.95
C TYR A 33 -6.51 -7.51 -5.89
N LEU A 34 -6.68 -7.77 -7.19
CA LEU A 34 -6.99 -6.74 -8.19
C LEU A 34 -8.36 -6.07 -7.91
N VAL A 35 -9.37 -6.87 -7.59
CA VAL A 35 -10.71 -6.37 -7.23
C VAL A 35 -10.67 -5.54 -5.95
N LEU A 36 -9.94 -5.98 -4.93
CA LEU A 36 -9.77 -5.22 -3.68
C LEU A 36 -9.09 -3.88 -3.93
N ALA A 37 -8.03 -3.85 -4.73
CA ALA A 37 -7.33 -2.62 -5.09
C ALA A 37 -8.25 -1.63 -5.84
N GLY A 38 -8.96 -2.10 -6.86
CA GLY A 38 -9.90 -1.26 -7.62
C GLY A 38 -11.06 -0.76 -6.78
N THR A 39 -11.60 -1.61 -5.90
CA THR A 39 -12.64 -1.25 -4.93
C THR A 39 -12.16 -0.17 -3.99
N PHE A 40 -10.98 -0.35 -3.36
CA PHE A 40 -10.40 0.64 -2.46
C PHE A 40 -10.19 1.97 -3.17
N HIS A 41 -9.63 1.96 -4.39
CA HIS A 41 -9.42 3.17 -5.17
C HIS A 41 -10.72 3.93 -5.45
N SER A 42 -11.79 3.20 -5.78
CA SER A 42 -13.11 3.79 -6.05
C SER A 42 -13.72 4.42 -4.80
N ILE A 43 -13.69 3.71 -3.66
CA ILE A 43 -14.18 4.24 -2.37
C ILE A 43 -13.33 5.44 -1.94
N HIS A 44 -12.01 5.40 -2.15
CA HIS A 44 -11.11 6.52 -1.87
C HIS A 44 -11.54 7.77 -2.64
N ALA A 45 -11.78 7.65 -3.95
CA ALA A 45 -12.27 8.77 -4.77
C ALA A 45 -13.63 9.28 -4.30
N ILE A 46 -14.59 8.39 -4.01
CA ILE A 46 -15.91 8.78 -3.50
C ILE A 46 -15.80 9.52 -2.16
N SER A 47 -14.99 8.99 -1.23
CA SER A 47 -14.80 9.59 0.11
C SER A 47 -14.31 11.04 0.05
N SER A 48 -13.43 11.36 -0.91
CA SER A 48 -12.95 12.73 -1.10
C SER A 48 -14.05 13.70 -1.58
N ARG A 49 -15.10 13.18 -2.23
CA ARG A 49 -16.22 13.98 -2.76
C ARG A 49 -17.37 14.13 -1.78
N ILE A 50 -17.63 13.11 -0.95
CA ILE A 50 -18.72 13.13 0.03
C ILE A 50 -18.31 13.73 1.37
N SER A 51 -17.02 14.04 1.54
CA SER A 51 -16.53 14.63 2.79
C SER A 51 -17.21 15.99 3.02
N PRO A 52 -17.80 16.22 4.21
CA PRO A 52 -18.38 17.51 4.55
C PRO A 52 -17.30 18.55 4.86
N LEU A 53 -16.04 18.14 4.99
CA LEU A 53 -14.91 19.02 5.31
C LEU A 53 -14.23 19.50 4.02
N PRO A 54 -13.89 20.80 3.93
CA PRO A 54 -13.07 21.30 2.84
C PRO A 54 -11.68 20.65 2.88
N SER A 55 -11.12 20.39 1.69
CA SER A 55 -9.76 19.82 1.53
C SER A 55 -9.58 18.36 1.97
N SER A 56 -10.65 17.55 1.98
CA SER A 56 -10.51 16.11 2.19
C SER A 56 -9.75 15.44 1.04
N SER A 57 -8.73 14.65 1.38
CA SER A 57 -7.87 13.92 0.43
C SER A 57 -8.30 12.47 0.18
N GLY A 58 -9.44 12.05 0.72
CA GLY A 58 -9.97 10.68 0.64
C GLY A 58 -9.68 9.84 1.89
N ILE A 59 -9.60 8.52 1.73
CA ILE A 59 -9.40 7.58 2.84
C ILE A 59 -7.94 7.59 3.29
N THR A 60 -7.71 7.81 4.57
CA THR A 60 -6.39 7.64 5.22
C THR A 60 -6.29 6.34 6.01
N MET A 61 -7.40 5.84 6.53
CA MET A 61 -7.44 4.60 7.31
C MET A 61 -8.83 3.95 7.25
N VAL A 62 -8.85 2.62 7.18
CA VAL A 62 -10.05 1.78 7.37
C VAL A 62 -9.74 0.78 8.47
N GLU A 63 -10.48 0.85 9.57
CA GLU A 63 -10.32 -0.06 10.69
C GLU A 63 -11.42 -1.13 10.72
N THR A 64 -11.06 -2.34 11.10
CA THR A 64 -11.99 -3.45 11.35
C THR A 64 -11.73 -4.02 12.75
N SER A 65 -12.52 -5.01 13.18
CA SER A 65 -12.31 -5.66 14.48
C SER A 65 -10.99 -6.44 14.62
N ARG A 66 -10.26 -6.67 13.52
CA ARG A 66 -9.02 -7.47 13.51
C ARG A 66 -7.83 -6.76 12.92
N VAL A 67 -8.05 -5.98 11.86
CA VAL A 67 -6.99 -5.37 11.06
C VAL A 67 -7.30 -3.92 10.76
N ALA A 68 -6.25 -3.14 10.52
CA ALA A 68 -6.34 -1.79 9.99
C ALA A 68 -5.68 -1.73 8.60
N ILE A 69 -6.30 -0.98 7.69
CA ILE A 69 -5.77 -0.66 6.37
C ILE A 69 -5.42 0.82 6.38
N HIS A 70 -4.13 1.13 6.37
CA HIS A 70 -3.62 2.50 6.30
C HIS A 70 -3.34 2.87 4.85
N CYS A 71 -3.71 4.07 4.43
CA CYS A 71 -3.54 4.55 3.07
C CYS A 71 -2.70 5.83 3.06
N PHE A 72 -1.59 5.78 2.35
CA PHE A 72 -0.78 6.94 2.02
C PHE A 72 -0.84 7.20 0.51
N GLN A 73 -1.42 8.34 0.12
CA GLN A 73 -1.43 8.80 -1.27
C GLN A 73 -0.35 9.86 -1.48
N THR A 74 0.53 9.62 -2.44
CA THR A 74 1.54 10.58 -2.89
C THR A 74 0.93 11.68 -3.75
N LEU A 75 1.63 12.81 -3.89
CA LEU A 75 1.23 13.91 -4.80
C LEU A 75 1.17 13.48 -6.27
N THR A 76 1.92 12.45 -6.67
CA THR A 76 1.86 11.88 -8.02
C THR A 76 0.65 10.95 -8.22
N GLY A 77 -0.10 10.64 -7.16
CA GLY A 77 -1.35 9.87 -7.20
C GLY A 77 -1.21 8.38 -6.88
N ILE A 78 0.02 7.90 -6.69
CA ILE A 78 0.32 6.51 -6.25
C ILE A 78 -0.13 6.34 -4.81
N LYS A 79 -0.80 5.22 -4.51
CA LYS A 79 -1.33 4.90 -3.18
C LYS A 79 -0.61 3.69 -2.62
N PHE A 80 -0.17 3.81 -1.37
CA PHE A 80 0.46 2.76 -0.60
C PHE A 80 -0.51 2.33 0.48
N LEU A 81 -0.95 1.07 0.44
CA LEU A 81 -1.87 0.52 1.42
C LEU A 81 -1.13 -0.47 2.30
N LEU A 82 -1.07 -0.19 3.60
CA LEU A 82 -0.43 -1.03 4.59
C LEU A 82 -1.51 -1.68 5.45
N ILE A 83 -1.58 -3.00 5.42
CA ILE A 83 -2.50 -3.79 6.24
C ILE A 83 -1.73 -4.24 7.48
N THR A 84 -2.25 -3.93 8.66
CA THR A 84 -1.58 -4.19 9.93
C THR A 84 -2.53 -4.79 10.96
N ASP A 85 -1.96 -5.38 12.02
CA ASP A 85 -2.71 -5.57 13.27
C ASP A 85 -3.08 -4.21 13.89
N LEU A 86 -4.17 -4.15 14.67
CA LEU A 86 -4.66 -2.91 15.31
C LEU A 86 -3.68 -2.23 16.28
N LYS A 87 -2.67 -2.97 16.77
CA LYS A 87 -1.68 -2.47 17.73
C LYS A 87 -0.37 -2.02 17.08
N GLN A 88 -0.32 -1.90 15.75
CA GLN A 88 0.90 -1.49 15.06
C GLN A 88 1.29 -0.06 15.46
N LEU A 89 2.56 0.11 15.83
CA LEU A 89 3.12 1.43 16.12
C LEU A 89 3.52 2.12 14.83
N SER A 90 3.18 3.41 14.72
CA SER A 90 3.63 4.33 13.67
C SER A 90 3.52 3.80 12.22
N PRO A 91 2.33 3.36 11.76
CA PRO A 91 2.14 2.87 10.38
C PRO A 91 2.45 3.93 9.31
N GLU A 92 2.28 5.22 9.64
CA GLU A 92 2.61 6.34 8.76
C GLU A 92 4.10 6.40 8.42
N ALA A 93 4.98 6.24 9.43
CA ALA A 93 6.43 6.22 9.23
C ALA A 93 6.88 5.04 8.36
N VAL A 94 6.23 3.88 8.52
CA VAL A 94 6.45 2.71 7.67
C VAL A 94 6.07 3.03 6.23
N LEU A 95 4.88 3.61 6.00
CA LEU A 95 4.40 4.00 4.67
C LEU A 95 5.33 5.01 3.98
N GLU A 96 5.79 6.03 4.71
CA GLU A 96 6.76 7.00 4.20
C GLU A 96 8.08 6.32 3.80
N LYS A 97 8.57 5.38 4.63
CA LYS A 97 9.79 4.65 4.31
C LYS A 97 9.62 3.74 3.10
N VAL A 98 8.49 3.07 2.98
CA VAL A 98 8.13 2.26 1.80
C VAL A 98 8.13 3.13 0.54
N TYR A 99 7.56 4.34 0.61
CA TYR A 99 7.59 5.28 -0.51
C TYR A 99 9.02 5.67 -0.90
N GLN A 100 9.91 5.95 0.07
CA GLN A 100 11.33 6.23 -0.21
C GLN A 100 12.01 5.04 -0.92
N LEU A 101 11.81 3.82 -0.43
CA LEU A 101 12.37 2.61 -1.05
C LEU A 101 11.82 2.40 -2.47
N PHE A 102 10.54 2.66 -2.68
CA PHE A 102 9.91 2.58 -4.00
C PHE A 102 10.53 3.60 -4.95
N ALA A 103 10.70 4.85 -4.52
CA ALA A 103 11.36 5.88 -5.30
C ALA A 103 12.81 5.51 -5.66
N ASP A 104 13.57 4.95 -4.71
CA ASP A 104 14.99 4.64 -4.91
C ASP A 104 15.24 3.41 -5.78
N TYR A 105 14.43 2.35 -5.64
CA TYR A 105 14.71 1.07 -6.30
C TYR A 105 13.79 0.77 -7.47
N VAL A 106 12.57 1.32 -7.48
CA VAL A 106 11.61 1.10 -8.57
C VAL A 106 11.66 2.25 -9.56
N MET A 107 11.49 3.50 -9.10
CA MET A 107 11.42 4.65 -10.01
C MET A 107 12.76 4.99 -10.68
N LYS A 108 13.90 4.66 -10.04
CA LYS A 108 15.23 4.84 -10.63
C LYS A 108 15.67 3.66 -11.51
N ASN A 109 14.89 2.59 -11.60
CA ASN A 109 15.22 1.45 -12.47
C ASN A 109 14.83 1.78 -13.93
N PRO A 110 15.80 1.89 -14.86
CA PRO A 110 15.50 2.26 -16.26
C PRO A 110 14.68 1.20 -17.01
N PHE A 111 14.59 -0.02 -16.49
CA PHE A 111 13.79 -1.09 -17.09
C PHE A 111 12.38 -1.18 -16.52
N TYR A 112 12.05 -0.39 -15.49
CA TYR A 112 10.70 -0.34 -14.96
C TYR A 112 9.81 0.52 -15.86
N GLN A 113 8.71 -0.07 -16.32
CA GLN A 113 7.66 0.64 -17.04
C GLN A 113 6.61 1.14 -16.05
N MET A 114 6.28 2.44 -16.13
CA MET A 114 5.27 3.04 -15.27
C MET A 114 3.92 2.32 -15.42
N ASP A 115 3.17 2.29 -14.32
CA ASP A 115 1.85 1.65 -14.22
C ASP A 115 1.83 0.12 -14.41
N MET A 116 2.97 -0.52 -14.69
CA MET A 116 3.10 -1.97 -14.79
C MET A 116 3.48 -2.61 -13.44
N PRO A 117 3.21 -3.92 -13.26
CA PRO A 117 3.58 -4.62 -12.04
C PRO A 117 5.08 -4.51 -11.73
N VAL A 118 5.39 -4.16 -10.48
CA VAL A 118 6.74 -4.01 -9.96
C VAL A 118 7.38 -5.38 -9.79
N ARG A 119 8.41 -5.65 -10.59
CA ARG A 119 9.26 -6.86 -10.49
C ARG A 119 10.69 -6.42 -10.23
N CYS A 120 10.99 -6.05 -8.99
CA CYS A 120 12.30 -5.53 -8.59
C CYS A 120 12.80 -6.24 -7.34
N GLU A 121 13.71 -7.20 -7.52
CA GLU A 121 14.23 -8.03 -6.42
C GLU A 121 14.98 -7.21 -5.35
N ILE A 122 15.66 -6.14 -5.76
CA ILE A 122 16.39 -5.27 -4.84
C ILE A 122 15.39 -4.53 -3.93
N PHE A 123 14.28 -4.05 -4.50
CA PHE A 123 13.20 -3.43 -3.73
C PHE A 123 12.61 -4.44 -2.74
N ASP A 124 12.29 -5.65 -3.19
CA ASP A 124 11.75 -6.73 -2.35
C ASP A 124 12.65 -7.05 -1.15
N ARG A 125 13.97 -7.19 -1.41
CA ARG A 125 14.95 -7.50 -0.37
C ARG A 125 15.08 -6.38 0.66
N ARG A 126 15.17 -5.13 0.20
CA ARG A 126 15.33 -3.96 1.09
C ARG A 126 14.08 -3.70 1.91
N LEU A 127 12.90 -3.87 1.30
CA LEU A 127 11.63 -3.78 1.99
C LEU A 127 11.50 -4.83 3.10
N ASN A 128 11.80 -6.09 2.77
CA ASN A 128 11.77 -7.19 3.76
C ASN A 128 12.74 -6.92 4.91
N GLN A 129 13.97 -6.49 4.62
CA GLN A 129 14.95 -6.15 5.65
C GLN A 129 14.42 -5.05 6.58
N TYR A 130 13.91 -3.96 6.02
CA TYR A 130 13.36 -2.85 6.80
C TYR A 130 12.18 -3.29 7.69
N LEU A 131 11.26 -4.09 7.16
CA LEU A 131 10.11 -4.55 7.93
C LEU A 131 10.51 -5.49 9.06
N MET A 132 11.57 -6.30 8.91
CA MET A 132 12.09 -7.14 10.00
C MET A 132 12.73 -6.33 11.14
N GLU A 133 13.21 -5.11 10.86
CA GLU A 133 13.84 -4.25 11.88
C GLU A 133 12.81 -3.47 12.70
N VAL A 134 11.62 -3.21 12.14
CA VAL A 134 10.62 -2.27 12.69
C VAL A 134 9.38 -2.98 13.25
N VAL A 135 9.17 -4.25 12.89
CA VAL A 135 8.01 -5.08 13.28
C VAL A 135 8.47 -6.24 14.17
#